data_AF-A0A957F2W4-F1
#
_entry.id   AF-A0A957F2W4-F1
#
_cell.length_a   1.000
_cell.length_b   1.000
_cell.length_c   1.000
_cell.angle_alpha   90.00
_cell.angle_beta   90.00
_cell.angle_gamma   90.00
#
_symmetry.space_group_name_H-M   'P 1'
#
loop_
_entity.id
_entity.type
_entity.pdbx_description
1 polymer ?
#
loop_
_entity_poly.entity_id
_entity_poly.type
_entity_poly.pdbx_seq_one_letter_code
_entity_poly.pdbx_strand_id
1 'polypeptide(L)'
;MMKQRHSICLVDDLPPGERKIVQIGRRSIGIFNVAGTFHAIKNVCPHQGAELCRGPIGGTMLPGLPGEYRYGLEGRVLRCPWHFWEFDVTTGEMVFMPDPLRVKTYEVVVEKRPFLEKYTVTIEANEVVLYL
;
A
#
# COMPACT_ATOMS: atom_id res chain seq x y z
N MET A 1 -11.68 2.20 -23.01
CA MET A 1 -10.90 3.32 -22.44
C MET A 1 -9.51 2.81 -22.10
N MET A 2 -8.45 3.46 -22.55
CA MET A 2 -7.07 3.08 -22.20
C MET A 2 -6.81 3.35 -20.72
N LYS A 3 -6.26 2.38 -19.99
CA LYS A 3 -5.82 2.59 -18.61
C LYS A 3 -4.64 3.58 -18.62
N GLN A 4 -4.77 4.69 -17.90
CA GLN A 4 -3.64 5.59 -17.67
C GLN A 4 -2.64 4.90 -16.72
N ARG A 5 -1.36 4.98 -17.07
CA ARG A 5 -0.27 4.32 -16.36
C ARG A 5 0.60 5.39 -15.71
N HIS A 6 0.95 5.18 -14.45
CA HIS A 6 1.81 6.09 -13.68
C HIS A 6 2.97 5.30 -13.09
N SER A 7 4.20 5.76 -13.30
CA SER A 7 5.37 5.22 -12.59
C SER A 7 5.40 5.82 -11.19
N ILE A 8 5.55 4.99 -10.15
CA ILE A 8 5.35 5.40 -8.75
C ILE A 8 6.65 5.41 -7.95
N CYS A 9 7.41 4.32 -8.01
CA CYS A 9 8.73 4.18 -7.38
C CYS A 9 9.47 2.99 -8.00
N LEU A 10 10.73 2.80 -7.63
CA LEU A 10 11.40 1.53 -7.87
C LEU A 10 10.93 0.48 -6.86
N VAL A 11 11.12 -0.79 -7.22
CA VAL A 11 10.84 -1.94 -6.35
C VAL A 11 11.66 -1.84 -5.06
N ASP A 12 12.93 -1.46 -5.18
CA ASP A 12 13.86 -1.37 -4.05
C ASP A 12 13.57 -0.17 -3.12
N ASP A 13 12.85 0.84 -3.60
CA ASP A 13 12.42 1.97 -2.78
C ASP A 13 11.25 1.60 -1.85
N LEU A 14 10.66 0.40 -2.01
CA LEU A 14 9.50 -0.07 -1.25
C LEU A 14 9.65 -1.57 -0.90
N PRO A 15 10.51 -1.92 0.06
CA PRO A 15 10.80 -3.31 0.42
C PRO A 15 9.59 -4.03 1.07
N PRO A 16 9.61 -5.37 1.19
CA PRO A 16 8.53 -6.12 1.82
C PRO A 16 8.20 -5.62 3.24
N GLY A 17 6.90 -5.46 3.53
CA GLY A 17 6.39 -4.91 4.79
C GLY A 17 6.18 -3.40 4.76
N GLU A 18 6.77 -2.69 3.78
CA GLU A 18 6.64 -1.24 3.68
C GLU A 18 5.43 -0.80 2.85
N ARG A 19 5.09 0.48 2.99
CA ARG A 19 4.04 1.14 2.20
C ARG A 19 4.45 2.52 1.75
N LYS A 20 3.83 3.00 0.67
CA LYS A 20 3.96 4.37 0.18
C LYS A 20 2.59 4.94 -0.13
N ILE A 21 2.32 6.17 0.31
CA ILE A 21 1.12 6.92 -0.08
C ILE A 21 1.50 7.88 -1.19
N VAL A 22 0.73 7.89 -2.27
CA VAL A 22 0.95 8.75 -3.43
C VAL A 22 -0.31 9.47 -3.84
N GLN A 23 -0.13 10.65 -4.43
CA GLN A 23 -1.21 11.47 -4.97
C GLN A 23 -1.15 11.46 -6.50
N ILE A 24 -2.22 10.98 -7.15
CA ILE A 24 -2.35 10.94 -8.61
C ILE A 24 -3.59 11.74 -9.01
N GLY A 25 -3.37 12.98 -9.45
CA GLY A 25 -4.44 13.96 -9.65
C GLY A 25 -5.21 14.17 -8.34
N ARG A 26 -6.52 13.85 -8.34
CA ARG A 26 -7.39 13.95 -7.16
C ARG A 26 -7.44 12.69 -6.29
N ARG A 27 -6.65 11.65 -6.60
CA ARG A 27 -6.71 10.35 -5.92
C ARG A 27 -5.51 10.19 -5.00
N SER A 28 -5.77 10.00 -3.71
CA SER A 28 -4.79 9.51 -2.74
C SER A 28 -4.84 7.99 -2.70
N ILE A 29 -3.69 7.33 -2.89
CA ILE A 29 -3.58 5.87 -3.07
C ILE A 29 -2.43 5.37 -2.19
N GLY A 30 -2.67 4.31 -1.42
CA GLY A 30 -1.61 3.58 -0.73
C GLY A 30 -1.14 2.41 -1.59
N ILE A 31 0.17 2.24 -1.70
CA ILE A 31 0.84 1.09 -2.29
C ILE A 31 1.51 0.31 -1.15
N PHE A 32 1.31 -0.99 -1.13
CA PHE A 32 1.75 -1.89 -0.08
C PHE A 32 2.57 -3.00 -0.70
N ASN A 33 3.72 -3.32 -0.11
CA ASN A 33 4.49 -4.50 -0.47
C ASN A 33 4.23 -5.60 0.56
N VAL A 34 3.34 -6.53 0.23
CA VAL A 34 3.01 -7.67 1.09
C VAL A 34 3.88 -8.86 0.65
N ALA A 35 4.90 -9.17 1.43
CA ALA A 35 5.80 -10.31 1.19
C ALA A 35 6.36 -10.38 -0.25
N GLY A 36 6.72 -9.23 -0.85
CA GLY A 36 7.25 -9.12 -2.21
C GLY A 36 6.21 -8.89 -3.29
N THR A 37 4.91 -8.95 -2.96
CA THR A 37 3.81 -8.68 -3.89
C THR A 37 3.21 -7.30 -3.64
N PHE A 38 3.08 -6.50 -4.70
CA PHE A 38 2.59 -5.13 -4.58
C PHE A 38 1.07 -5.04 -4.75
N HIS A 39 0.42 -4.31 -3.85
CA HIS A 39 -1.01 -4.05 -3.85
C HIS A 39 -1.28 -2.57 -3.72
N ALA A 40 -2.39 -2.08 -4.28
CA ALA A 40 -2.76 -0.67 -4.15
C ALA A 40 -4.24 -0.50 -3.83
N ILE A 41 -4.54 0.35 -2.85
CA ILE A 41 -5.90 0.69 -2.43
C ILE A 41 -6.08 2.19 -2.28
N LYS A 42 -7.32 2.67 -2.36
CA LYS A 42 -7.66 4.07 -2.12
C LYS A 42 -7.33 4.45 -0.68
N ASN A 43 -6.61 5.56 -0.48
CA ASN A 43 -6.28 6.10 0.84
C ASN A 43 -7.44 6.91 1.44
N VAL A 44 -8.66 6.35 1.42
CA VAL A 44 -9.85 6.97 2.01
C VAL A 44 -10.71 5.85 2.58
N CYS A 45 -10.91 5.86 3.90
CA CYS A 45 -11.75 4.88 4.56
C CYS A 45 -13.20 5.04 4.09
N PRO A 46 -13.85 3.97 3.58
CA PRO A 46 -15.20 4.06 3.05
C PRO A 46 -16.27 4.30 4.13
N HIS A 47 -15.90 4.23 5.42
CA HIS A 47 -16.78 4.55 6.53
C HIS A 47 -17.01 6.07 6.67
N GLN A 48 -15.97 6.82 7.05
CA GLN A 48 -16.09 8.26 7.34
C GLN A 48 -14.97 9.12 6.72
N GLY A 49 -14.15 8.55 5.83
CA GLY A 49 -13.22 9.33 5.01
C GLY A 49 -11.82 9.54 5.58
N ALA A 50 -11.44 8.86 6.67
CA ALA A 50 -10.07 8.88 7.20
C ALA A 50 -9.00 8.58 6.13
N GLU A 51 -7.79 9.12 6.29
CA GLU A 51 -6.60 8.71 5.54
C GLU A 51 -6.22 7.26 5.92
N LEU A 52 -6.93 6.31 5.32
CA LEU A 52 -6.90 4.89 5.69
C LEU A 52 -5.49 4.30 5.70
N CYS A 53 -4.68 4.60 4.69
CA CYS A 53 -3.34 4.05 4.50
C CYS A 53 -2.30 4.59 5.49
N ARG A 54 -2.65 5.54 6.37
CA ARG A 54 -1.82 5.92 7.52
C ARG A 54 -2.00 4.98 8.72
N GLY A 55 -3.05 4.16 8.70
CA GLY A 55 -3.34 3.19 9.75
C GLY A 55 -2.24 2.15 9.96
N PRO A 56 -2.17 1.48 11.12
CA PRO A 56 -1.22 0.40 11.34
C PRO A 56 -1.55 -0.83 10.47
N ILE A 57 -0.51 -1.61 10.15
CA ILE A 57 -0.60 -2.91 9.47
C ILE A 57 -0.19 -4.01 10.43
N GLY A 58 -0.86 -5.15 10.34
CA GLY A 58 -0.47 -6.41 10.99
C GLY A 58 -1.36 -7.55 10.50
N GLY A 59 -1.54 -8.59 11.31
CA GLY A 59 -2.59 -9.60 11.16
C GLY A 59 -3.82 -9.35 12.02
N THR A 60 -4.72 -10.33 12.06
CA THR A 60 -5.95 -10.31 12.86
C THR A 60 -6.35 -11.72 13.29
N MET A 61 -7.33 -11.81 14.18
CA MET A 61 -7.92 -13.07 14.60
C MET A 61 -8.89 -13.57 13.53
N LEU A 62 -8.63 -14.76 13.01
CA LEU A 62 -9.49 -15.42 12.04
C LEU A 62 -10.78 -15.92 12.73
N PRO A 63 -11.90 -16.03 11.98
CA PRO A 63 -13.10 -16.67 12.48
C PRO A 63 -12.81 -18.10 13.00
N GLY A 64 -13.42 -18.44 14.13
CA GLY A 64 -13.28 -19.74 14.79
C GLY A 64 -14.42 -19.99 15.77
N LEU A 65 -14.48 -21.19 16.34
CA LEU A 65 -15.46 -21.52 17.38
C LEU A 65 -15.11 -20.84 18.71
N PRO A 66 -16.06 -20.68 19.65
CA PRO A 66 -15.75 -20.20 21.00
C PRO A 66 -14.62 -21.00 21.64
N GLY A 67 -13.55 -20.32 22.07
CA GLY A 67 -12.35 -20.94 22.63
C GLY A 67 -11.24 -21.24 21.62
N GLU A 68 -11.47 -21.05 20.32
CA GLU A 68 -10.42 -21.13 19.29
C GLU A 68 -9.79 -19.76 19.04
N TYR A 69 -8.46 -19.69 19.13
CA TYR A 69 -7.69 -18.48 18.87
C TYR A 69 -6.72 -18.74 17.73
N ARG A 70 -7.07 -18.26 16.53
CA ARG A 70 -6.23 -18.39 15.33
C ARG A 70 -5.85 -17.01 14.81
N TYR A 71 -4.58 -16.65 14.95
CA TYR A 71 -4.04 -15.44 14.35
C TYR A 71 -3.65 -15.70 12.90
N GLY A 72 -3.93 -14.75 12.00
CA GLY A 72 -3.64 -14.89 10.57
C GLY A 72 -3.62 -13.55 9.85
N LEU A 73 -3.39 -13.61 8.53
CA LEU A 73 -3.31 -12.43 7.65
C LEU A 73 -2.19 -11.45 8.06
N GLU A 74 -1.11 -11.94 8.67
CA GLU A 74 0.02 -11.10 9.08
C GLU A 74 0.56 -10.25 7.91
N GLY A 75 0.81 -8.97 8.18
CA GLY A 75 1.22 -7.99 7.17
C GLY A 75 0.15 -7.59 6.14
N ARG A 76 -1.10 -8.10 6.22
CA ARG A 76 -2.17 -7.81 5.25
C ARG A 76 -3.26 -6.89 5.78
N VAL A 77 -3.45 -6.83 7.09
CA VAL A 77 -4.60 -6.16 7.69
C VAL A 77 -4.25 -4.73 8.03
N LEU A 78 -4.85 -3.79 7.30
CA LEU A 78 -4.78 -2.35 7.55
C LEU A 78 -5.94 -1.92 8.43
N ARG A 79 -5.63 -1.31 9.58
CA ARG A 79 -6.66 -0.79 10.50
C ARG A 79 -6.85 0.69 10.32
N CYS A 80 -8.08 1.14 10.10
CA CYS A 80 -8.40 2.55 9.99
C CYS A 80 -8.00 3.32 11.28
N PRO A 81 -7.30 4.46 11.19
CA PRO A 81 -6.82 5.18 12.37
C PRO A 81 -7.92 5.84 13.21
N TRP A 82 -9.16 5.92 12.72
CA TRP A 82 -10.27 6.53 13.48
C TRP A 82 -11.06 5.50 14.30
N HIS A 83 -11.49 4.40 13.68
CA HIS A 83 -12.43 3.44 14.30
C HIS A 83 -11.94 1.99 14.21
N PHE A 84 -10.68 1.78 13.82
CA PHE A 84 -10.03 0.47 13.74
C PHE A 84 -10.70 -0.56 12.82
N TRP A 85 -11.56 -0.14 11.90
CA TRP A 85 -12.09 -1.02 10.86
C TRP A 85 -10.93 -1.62 10.07
N GLU A 86 -10.97 -2.94 9.93
CA GLU A 86 -9.90 -3.74 9.37
C GLU A 86 -10.19 -4.05 7.90
N PHE A 87 -9.20 -3.82 7.04
CA PHE A 87 -9.27 -4.11 5.62
C PHE A 87 -8.07 -4.92 5.18
N ASP A 88 -8.30 -5.92 4.36
CA ASP A 88 -7.24 -6.68 3.70
C ASP A 88 -6.68 -5.86 2.54
N VAL A 89 -5.41 -5.44 2.61
CA VAL A 89 -4.83 -4.58 1.57
C VAL A 89 -4.67 -5.28 0.22
N THR A 90 -4.73 -6.61 0.17
CA THR A 90 -4.54 -7.34 -1.08
C THR A 90 -5.83 -7.51 -1.88
N THR A 91 -6.99 -7.43 -1.21
CA THR A 91 -8.32 -7.53 -1.84
C THR A 91 -9.15 -6.25 -1.73
N GLY A 92 -8.82 -5.38 -0.76
CA GLY A 92 -9.56 -4.19 -0.38
C GLY A 92 -10.79 -4.50 0.50
N GLU A 93 -11.06 -5.77 0.81
CA GLU A 93 -12.27 -6.19 1.52
C GLU A 93 -12.16 -5.91 3.03
N MET A 94 -13.30 -5.58 3.64
CA MET A 94 -13.40 -5.50 5.10
C MET A 94 -13.32 -6.91 5.69
N VAL A 95 -12.53 -7.09 6.75
CA VAL A 95 -12.25 -8.43 7.28
C VAL A 95 -13.43 -9.05 8.04
N PHE A 96 -14.29 -8.24 8.66
CA PHE A 96 -15.28 -8.73 9.64
C PHE A 96 -16.75 -8.76 9.15
N MET A 97 -17.10 -8.06 8.08
CA MET A 97 -18.52 -7.91 7.70
C MET A 97 -18.96 -8.83 6.55
N PRO A 98 -20.17 -9.43 6.65
CA PRO A 98 -20.74 -10.25 5.59
C PRO A 98 -21.25 -9.44 4.39
N ASP A 99 -21.54 -8.15 4.55
CA ASP A 99 -21.91 -7.24 3.46
C ASP A 99 -20.63 -6.65 2.83
N PRO A 100 -20.48 -6.56 1.49
CA PRO A 100 -19.19 -6.36 0.85
C PRO A 100 -18.79 -4.89 0.84
N LEU A 101 -18.54 -4.33 2.02
CA LEU A 101 -17.82 -3.08 2.13
C LEU A 101 -16.37 -3.31 1.72
N ARG A 102 -15.93 -2.59 0.70
CA ARG A 102 -14.56 -2.68 0.20
C ARG A 102 -13.98 -1.30 -0.08
N VAL A 103 -12.68 -1.20 0.11
CA VAL A 103 -11.86 -0.11 -0.41
C VAL A 103 -11.59 -0.39 -1.87
N LYS A 104 -11.65 0.65 -2.71
CA LYS A 104 -11.29 0.52 -4.12
C LYS A 104 -9.82 0.10 -4.26
N THR A 105 -9.58 -0.97 -5.00
CA THR A 105 -8.25 -1.43 -5.39
C THR A 105 -7.82 -0.84 -6.73
N TYR A 106 -6.52 -0.85 -6.99
CA TYR A 106 -5.89 -0.44 -8.23
C TYR A 106 -4.95 -1.54 -8.70
N GLU A 107 -4.90 -1.76 -10.01
CA GLU A 107 -3.95 -2.69 -10.63
C GLU A 107 -2.53 -2.16 -10.46
N VAL A 108 -1.63 -3.03 -10.02
CA VAL A 108 -0.20 -2.75 -9.89
C VAL A 108 0.55 -3.74 -10.79
N VAL A 109 1.48 -3.23 -11.58
CA VAL A 109 2.34 -4.03 -12.45
C VAL A 109 3.78 -3.63 -12.19
N VAL A 110 4.62 -4.61 -11.89
CA VAL A 110 6.07 -4.43 -11.83
C VAL A 110 6.62 -4.64 -13.24
N GLU A 111 7.14 -3.58 -13.84
CA GLU A 111 7.78 -3.65 -15.14
C GLU A 111 9.29 -3.67 -15.00
N LYS A 112 9.93 -4.62 -15.70
CA LYS A 112 11.38 -4.57 -15.91
C LYS A 112 11.65 -3.54 -16.99
N ARG A 113 12.29 -2.42 -16.62
CA ARG A 113 12.90 -1.52 -17.58
C ARG A 113 14.39 -1.83 -17.67
N PRO A 114 14.98 -1.89 -18.86
CA PRO A 114 16.42 -2.04 -18.98
C PRO A 114 17.08 -0.85 -18.27
N PHE A 115 17.83 -1.16 -17.20
CA PHE A 115 18.74 -0.30 -16.43
C PHE A 115 18.43 1.20 -16.43
N LEU A 116 17.76 1.69 -15.38
CA LEU A 116 17.89 3.09 -14.99
C LEU A 116 19.15 3.20 -14.13
N GLU A 117 20.28 3.44 -14.77
CA GLU A 117 21.53 3.74 -14.06
C GLU A 117 21.31 5.02 -13.23
N LYS A 118 21.45 4.91 -11.90
CA LYS A 118 21.33 6.04 -10.98
C LYS A 118 22.73 6.54 -10.66
N TYR A 119 23.00 7.78 -11.01
CA TYR A 119 24.20 8.48 -10.57
C TYR A 119 23.84 9.41 -9.40
N THR A 120 24.71 9.45 -8.39
CA THR A 120 24.51 10.37 -7.26
C THR A 120 24.96 11.77 -7.68
N VAL A 121 24.06 12.73 -7.52
CA VAL A 121 24.35 14.16 -7.75
C VAL A 121 24.21 14.89 -6.42
N THR A 122 25.23 15.66 -6.06
CA THR A 122 25.24 16.48 -4.85
C THR A 122 25.50 17.94 -5.19
N ILE A 123 25.12 18.85 -4.28
CA ILE A 123 25.44 20.28 -4.38
C ILE A 123 26.51 20.58 -3.33
N GLU A 124 27.69 20.98 -3.78
CA GLU A 124 28.82 21.34 -2.92
C GLU A 124 29.15 22.82 -3.15
N ALA A 125 28.95 23.65 -2.12
CA ALA A 125 28.96 25.11 -2.19
C ALA A 125 27.99 25.66 -3.26
N ASN A 126 28.46 25.87 -4.50
CA ASN A 126 27.69 26.35 -5.65
C ASN A 126 27.86 25.45 -6.90
N GLU A 127 28.46 24.28 -6.76
CA GLU A 127 28.74 23.36 -7.87
C GLU A 127 27.85 22.13 -7.80
N VAL A 128 27.41 21.66 -8.97
CA VAL A 128 26.69 20.38 -9.13
C VAL A 128 27.72 19.31 -9.48
N VAL A 129 27.95 18.38 -8.57
CA VAL A 129 28.97 17.32 -8.71
C VAL A 129 28.28 15.99 -9.00
N LEU A 130 28.71 15.34 -10.08
CA LEU A 130 28.28 14.01 -10.51
C LEU A 130 29.37 12.98 -10.20
N TYR A 131 29.04 11.98 -9.40
CA TYR A 131 29.92 10.85 -9.12
C TYR A 131 29.57 9.69 -10.06
N LEU A 132 30.55 9.24 -10.86
CA LEU A 132 30.47 8.09 -11.76
C LEU A 132 31.09 6.85 -11.14
#